data_AF-A0A182MK01-F1
#
_entry.id   AF-A0A182MK01-F1
#
_cell.length_a   1.000
_cell.length_b   1.000
_cell.length_c   1.000
_cell.angle_alpha   90.00
_cell.angle_beta   90.00
_cell.angle_gamma   90.00
#
_symmetry.space_group_name_H-M   'P 1'
#
loop_
_entity.id
_entity.type
_entity.pdbx_description
1 polymer ?
#
loop_
_entity_poly.entity_id
_entity_poly.type
_entity_poly.pdbx_seq_one_letter_code
_entity_poly.pdbx_strand_id
1 'polypeptide(L)'
;MTSSASEQNHEETEQEVSDINDVFEDIFLTEERIIGEHFHQGLADGRLEESVQEAADYGFKKGSEIGREIGFYTGIVTAIASLPEAAANEKAQSVLQELLVALEKYPHENDPATDLLHNLQQIRNKYRRLCALLKVPFKYTQTNDLSF
;
A
#
# COMPACT_ATOMS: atom_id res chain seq x y z
N MET A 1 41.55 -72.47 11.38
CA MET A 1 40.20 -72.78 11.92
C MET A 1 40.12 -72.18 13.31
N THR A 2 39.44 -71.03 13.43
CA THR A 2 38.62 -70.62 14.59
C THR A 2 37.88 -69.36 14.15
N SER A 3 36.60 -69.55 13.79
CA SER A 3 35.62 -68.48 13.67
C SER A 3 35.43 -67.77 15.00
N SER A 4 35.21 -66.45 14.96
CA SER A 4 34.34 -65.68 15.84
C SER A 4 34.23 -64.29 15.21
N ALA A 5 33.17 -64.07 14.43
CA ALA A 5 31.93 -63.42 14.87
C ALA A 5 32.16 -61.92 15.09
N SER A 6 31.87 -61.17 14.03
CA SER A 6 31.76 -59.73 13.96
C SER A 6 30.64 -59.23 14.86
N GLU A 7 31.01 -58.61 15.99
CA GLU A 7 30.09 -57.78 16.78
C GLU A 7 29.91 -56.45 16.06
N GLN A 8 28.82 -56.35 15.31
CA GLN A 8 28.30 -55.07 14.83
C GLN A 8 27.76 -54.32 16.05
N ASN A 9 28.48 -53.28 16.48
CA ASN A 9 27.94 -52.28 17.40
C ASN A 9 26.73 -51.62 16.74
N HIS A 10 25.56 -51.84 17.31
CA HIS A 10 24.35 -51.09 16.99
C HIS A 10 24.51 -49.73 17.68
N GLU A 11 24.83 -48.69 16.91
CA GLU A 11 24.65 -47.30 17.37
C GLU A 11 23.13 -47.08 17.50
N GLU A 12 22.60 -47.37 18.69
CA GLU A 12 21.32 -46.84 19.12
C GLU A 12 21.51 -45.33 19.25
N THR A 13 21.01 -44.58 18.26
CA THR A 13 20.82 -43.14 18.39
C THR A 13 19.82 -42.95 19.52
N GLU A 14 20.30 -42.69 20.74
CA GLU A 14 19.48 -42.20 21.84
C GLU A 14 18.83 -40.91 21.35
N GLN A 15 17.60 -41.01 20.85
CA GLN A 15 16.71 -39.88 20.76
C GLN A 15 16.51 -39.45 22.22
N GLU A 16 17.14 -38.36 22.63
CA GLU A 16 16.75 -37.63 23.84
C GLU A 16 15.24 -37.39 23.71
N VAL A 17 14.47 -38.23 24.39
CA VAL A 17 13.03 -38.05 24.49
C VAL A 17 12.88 -36.83 25.37
N SER A 18 12.59 -35.69 24.75
CA SER A 18 12.22 -34.45 25.43
C SER A 18 11.28 -34.79 26.60
N ASP A 19 11.53 -34.23 27.77
CA ASP A 19 10.67 -34.47 28.93
C ASP A 19 9.25 -34.12 28.51
N ILE A 20 8.28 -34.98 28.84
CA ILE A 20 6.88 -34.77 28.50
C ILE A 20 6.39 -33.41 29.03
N ASN A 21 6.98 -32.92 30.12
CA ASN A 21 6.72 -31.60 30.65
C ASN A 21 7.17 -30.49 29.69
N ASP A 22 8.33 -30.62 29.03
CA ASP A 22 8.81 -29.65 28.03
C ASP A 22 7.85 -29.57 26.84
N VAL A 23 7.33 -30.72 26.37
CA VAL A 23 6.34 -30.77 25.29
C VAL A 23 5.04 -30.06 25.69
N PHE A 24 4.60 -30.23 26.94
CA PHE A 24 3.41 -29.54 27.43
C PHE A 24 3.66 -28.04 27.64
N GLU A 25 4.84 -27.63 28.10
CA GLU A 25 5.23 -26.22 28.19
C GLU A 25 5.29 -25.55 26.83
N ASP A 26 5.82 -26.24 25.80
CA ASP A 26 5.88 -25.73 24.44
C ASP A 26 4.50 -25.51 23.81
N ILE A 27 3.54 -26.39 24.13
CA ILE A 27 2.13 -26.31 23.69
C ILE A 27 1.35 -25.27 24.52
N PHE A 28 1.77 -25.02 25.76
CA PHE A 28 1.08 -24.10 26.64
C PHE A 28 1.31 -22.65 26.17
N LEU A 29 0.22 -21.96 25.84
CA LEU A 29 0.24 -20.57 25.36
C LEU A 29 1.14 -20.34 24.13
N THR A 30 1.29 -21.37 23.28
CA THR A 30 2.12 -21.26 22.06
C THR A 30 1.62 -20.13 21.16
N GLU A 31 0.31 -19.94 21.05
CA GLU A 31 -0.28 -18.89 20.22
C GLU A 31 0.17 -17.50 20.69
N GLU A 32 0.01 -17.21 21.98
CA GLU A 32 0.43 -15.94 22.56
C GLU A 32 1.94 -15.71 22.42
N ARG A 33 2.72 -16.77 22.60
CA ARG A 33 4.18 -16.73 22.42
C ARG A 33 4.55 -16.41 20.96
N ILE A 34 3.99 -17.13 20.00
CA ILE A 34 4.21 -16.90 18.56
C ILE A 34 3.80 -15.48 18.17
N ILE A 35 2.63 -15.01 18.63
CA ILE A 35 2.16 -13.64 18.36
C ILE A 35 3.15 -12.62 18.91
N GLY A 36 3.62 -12.79 20.15
CA GLY A 36 4.61 -11.91 20.77
C GLY A 36 5.95 -11.91 20.02
N GLU A 37 6.48 -13.09 19.72
CA GLU A 37 7.73 -13.28 18.99
C GLU A 37 7.67 -12.59 17.62
N HIS A 38 6.63 -12.86 16.82
CA HIS A 38 6.50 -12.27 15.49
C HIS A 38 6.16 -10.78 15.51
N PHE A 39 5.44 -10.29 16.53
CA PHE A 39 5.24 -8.85 16.70
C PHE A 39 6.57 -8.14 16.93
N HIS A 40 7.40 -8.66 17.84
CA HIS A 40 8.71 -8.08 18.12
C HIS A 40 9.67 -8.21 16.94
N GLN A 41 9.66 -9.35 16.26
CA GLN A 41 10.45 -9.57 15.06
C GLN A 41 10.05 -8.62 13.93
N GLY A 42 8.76 -8.53 13.59
CA GLY A 42 8.28 -7.63 12.55
C GLY A 42 8.56 -6.16 12.86
N LEU A 43 8.52 -5.78 14.15
CA LEU A 43 8.90 -4.43 14.58
C LEU A 43 10.42 -4.19 14.48
N ALA A 44 11.25 -5.20 14.73
CA ALA A 44 12.70 -5.11 14.53
C ALA A 44 13.03 -5.01 13.03
N ASP A 45 12.41 -5.85 12.21
CA ASP A 45 12.58 -5.87 10.76
C ASP A 45 12.14 -4.54 10.15
N GLY A 46 10.98 -4.00 10.55
CA GLY A 46 10.50 -2.69 10.07
C GLY A 46 11.37 -1.50 10.50
N ARG A 47 12.29 -1.67 11.46
CA ARG A 47 13.26 -0.65 11.87
C ARG A 47 14.62 -0.82 11.18
N LEU A 48 14.82 -1.88 10.39
CA LEU A 48 16.02 -2.04 9.59
C LEU A 48 16.15 -0.89 8.60
N GLU A 49 17.37 -0.45 8.37
CA GLU A 49 17.66 0.67 7.46
C GLU A 49 17.16 0.41 6.04
N GLU A 50 17.29 -0.84 5.56
CA GLU A 50 16.77 -1.28 4.27
C GLU A 50 15.25 -1.11 4.17
N SER A 51 14.51 -1.51 5.19
CA SER A 51 13.05 -1.38 5.21
C SER A 51 12.60 0.09 5.28
N VAL A 52 13.32 0.93 6.02
CA VAL A 52 13.06 2.37 6.07
C VAL A 52 13.31 3.02 4.71
N GLN A 53 14.41 2.64 4.05
CA GLN A 53 14.75 3.15 2.72
C GLN A 53 13.73 2.70 1.67
N GLU A 54 13.36 1.42 1.65
CA GLU A 54 12.34 0.87 0.75
C GLU A 54 11.00 1.60 0.93
N ALA A 55 10.58 1.83 2.18
CA ALA A 55 9.37 2.56 2.49
C ALA A 55 9.42 4.02 1.99
N ALA A 56 10.57 4.69 2.13
CA ALA A 56 10.78 6.04 1.63
C ALA A 56 10.72 6.11 0.09
N ASP A 57 11.38 5.17 -0.60
CA ASP A 57 11.39 5.09 -2.05
C ASP A 57 9.99 4.79 -2.61
N TYR A 58 9.29 3.86 -1.97
CA TYR A 58 7.90 3.55 -2.30
C TYR A 58 6.99 4.77 -2.12
N GLY A 59 7.12 5.46 -0.98
CA GLY A 59 6.39 6.69 -0.69
C GLY A 59 6.65 7.78 -1.73
N PHE A 60 7.90 7.97 -2.13
CA PHE A 60 8.28 8.93 -3.17
C PHE A 60 7.64 8.58 -4.53
N LYS A 61 7.75 7.31 -4.95
CA LYS A 61 7.18 6.83 -6.22
C LYS A 61 5.66 7.02 -6.25
N LYS A 62 4.96 6.62 -5.19
CA LYS A 62 3.51 6.76 -5.10
C LYS A 62 3.06 8.21 -4.94
N GLY A 63 3.78 9.01 -4.17
CA GLY A 63 3.55 10.44 -4.08
C GLY A 63 3.67 11.14 -5.43
N SER A 64 4.71 10.80 -6.21
CA SER A 64 4.90 11.31 -7.57
C SER A 64 3.76 10.91 -8.52
N GLU A 65 3.30 9.66 -8.43
CA GLU A 65 2.16 9.15 -9.21
C GLU A 65 0.89 9.95 -8.94
N ILE A 66 0.55 10.15 -7.67
CA ILE A 66 -0.62 10.93 -7.24
C ILE A 66 -0.46 12.40 -7.62
N GLY A 67 0.71 12.99 -7.41
CA GLY A 67 0.98 14.39 -7.74
C GLY A 67 0.81 14.67 -9.23
N ARG A 68 1.28 13.76 -10.10
CA ARG A 68 1.06 13.84 -11.55
C ARG A 68 -0.42 13.78 -11.92
N GLU A 69 -1.19 12.93 -11.25
CA GLU A 69 -2.64 12.83 -11.47
C GLU A 69 -3.37 14.12 -11.06
N ILE A 70 -3.07 14.66 -9.88
CA ILE A 70 -3.62 15.94 -9.41
C ILE A 70 -3.25 17.07 -10.37
N GLY A 71 -1.98 17.15 -10.79
CA GLY A 71 -1.51 18.15 -11.75
C GLY A 71 -2.24 18.06 -13.10
N PHE A 72 -2.50 16.85 -13.60
CA PHE A 72 -3.30 16.63 -14.80
C PHE A 72 -4.73 17.16 -14.64
N TYR A 73 -5.40 16.84 -13.54
CA TYR A 73 -6.75 17.34 -13.28
C TYR A 73 -6.77 18.86 -13.18
N THR A 74 -5.84 19.46 -12.42
CA THR A 74 -5.73 20.92 -12.31
C THR A 74 -5.55 21.57 -13.68
N GLY A 75 -4.62 21.08 -14.50
CA GLY A 75 -4.37 21.65 -15.83
C GLY A 75 -5.60 21.60 -16.74
N ILE A 76 -6.29 20.46 -16.81
CA ILE A 76 -7.49 20.33 -17.65
C ILE A 76 -8.66 21.14 -17.10
N VAL A 77 -8.89 21.11 -15.78
CA VAL A 77 -10.00 21.84 -15.16
C VAL A 77 -9.83 23.35 -15.35
N THR A 78 -8.61 23.87 -15.20
CA THR A 78 -8.31 25.29 -15.49
C THR A 78 -8.49 25.61 -16.97
N ALA A 79 -8.10 24.73 -17.90
CA ALA A 79 -8.33 24.92 -19.33
C ALA A 79 -9.82 24.89 -19.70
N ILE A 80 -10.62 24.01 -19.07
CA ILE A 80 -12.06 23.95 -19.27
C ILE A 80 -12.74 25.20 -18.70
N ALA A 81 -12.24 25.73 -17.58
CA ALA A 81 -12.79 26.94 -16.96
C ALA A 81 -12.71 28.18 -17.86
N SER A 82 -11.76 28.23 -18.80
CA SER A 82 -11.64 29.33 -19.77
C SER A 82 -12.48 29.14 -21.03
N LEU A 83 -13.13 27.97 -21.22
CA LEU A 83 -13.97 27.70 -22.38
C LEU A 83 -15.38 28.28 -22.22
N PRO A 84 -15.91 28.99 -23.24
CA PRO A 84 -17.28 29.52 -23.21
C PRO A 84 -18.36 28.43 -23.06
N GLU A 85 -18.11 27.23 -23.60
CA GLU A 85 -19.04 26.10 -23.53
C GLU A 85 -19.24 25.59 -22.10
N ALA A 86 -18.23 25.72 -21.23
CA ALA A 86 -18.36 25.36 -19.82
C ALA A 86 -19.26 26.34 -19.06
N ALA A 87 -19.25 27.62 -19.46
CA ALA A 87 -20.13 28.65 -18.90
C ALA A 87 -21.59 28.52 -19.38
N ALA A 88 -21.83 27.86 -20.52
CA ALA A 88 -23.17 27.65 -21.07
C ALA A 88 -23.97 26.56 -20.34
N ASN A 89 -23.31 25.65 -19.60
CA ASN A 89 -23.95 24.56 -18.87
C ASN A 89 -23.83 24.78 -17.35
N GLU A 90 -24.91 25.29 -16.75
CA GLU A 90 -24.97 25.61 -15.31
C GLU A 90 -24.58 24.42 -14.39
N LYS A 91 -24.97 23.19 -14.77
CA LYS A 91 -24.60 21.98 -14.02
C LYS A 91 -23.11 21.66 -14.13
N ALA A 92 -22.52 21.89 -15.31
CA ALA A 92 -21.08 21.70 -15.49
C ALA A 92 -20.28 22.76 -14.73
N GLN A 93 -20.76 24.01 -14.71
CA GLN A 93 -20.13 25.09 -13.96
C GLN A 93 -20.14 24.83 -12.44
N SER A 94 -21.25 24.34 -11.87
CA SER A 94 -21.31 23.96 -10.46
C SER A 94 -20.30 22.87 -10.11
N VAL A 95 -20.25 21.79 -10.91
CA VAL A 95 -19.28 20.69 -10.71
C VAL A 95 -17.84 21.17 -10.88
N LEU A 96 -17.60 22.09 -11.83
CA LEU A 96 -16.29 22.68 -12.07
C LEU A 96 -15.79 23.46 -10.85
N GLN A 97 -16.64 24.28 -10.24
CA GLN A 97 -16.29 25.03 -9.03
C GLN A 97 -16.02 24.09 -7.84
N GLU A 98 -16.86 23.07 -7.63
CA GLU A 98 -16.64 22.06 -6.59
C GLU A 98 -15.34 21.27 -6.80
N LEU A 99 -14.93 21.08 -8.05
CA LEU A 99 -13.71 20.36 -8.40
C LEU A 99 -12.48 21.25 -8.21
N LEU A 100 -12.53 22.53 -8.60
CA LEU A 100 -11.46 23.50 -8.32
C LEU A 100 -11.20 23.63 -6.82
N VAL A 101 -12.25 23.77 -6.02
CA VAL A 101 -12.13 23.83 -4.55
C VAL A 101 -11.56 22.54 -3.99
N ALA A 102 -11.94 21.38 -4.53
CA ALA A 102 -11.40 20.09 -4.08
C ALA A 102 -9.92 19.93 -4.44
N LEU A 103 -9.49 20.44 -5.59
CA LEU A 103 -8.08 20.43 -6.03
C LEU A 103 -7.22 21.40 -5.19
N GLU A 104 -7.74 22.59 -4.87
CA GLU A 104 -7.05 23.58 -4.04
C GLU A 104 -6.92 23.13 -2.57
N LYS A 105 -7.94 22.46 -2.04
CA LYS A 105 -7.92 21.89 -0.69
C LYS A 105 -7.15 20.58 -0.59
N TYR A 106 -6.72 20.00 -1.71
CA TYR A 106 -5.96 18.76 -1.66
C TYR A 106 -4.62 19.02 -0.97
N PRO A 107 -4.29 18.28 0.10
CA PRO A 107 -3.13 18.60 0.93
C PRO A 107 -1.83 18.44 0.15
N HIS A 108 -0.92 19.40 0.35
CA HIS A 108 0.42 19.39 -0.26
C HIS A 108 1.43 18.57 0.54
N GLU A 109 1.14 18.32 1.82
CA GLU A 109 1.96 17.54 2.72
C GLU A 109 1.21 16.28 3.14
N ASN A 110 1.96 15.22 3.46
CA ASN A 110 1.38 13.96 3.93
C ASN A 110 0.99 14.10 5.41
N ASP A 111 -0.27 14.45 5.67
CA ASP A 111 -0.86 14.50 7.01
C ASP A 111 -1.50 13.14 7.37
N PRO A 112 -1.06 12.45 8.44
CA PRO A 112 -1.62 11.18 8.88
C PRO A 112 -3.11 11.24 9.25
N ALA A 113 -3.65 12.42 9.60
CA ALA A 113 -5.06 12.58 9.94
C ALA A 113 -5.96 12.69 8.70
N THR A 114 -5.38 12.90 7.52
CA THR A 114 -6.12 13.15 6.29
C THR A 114 -6.12 11.92 5.38
N ASP A 115 -7.32 11.47 4.98
CA ASP A 115 -7.45 10.39 4.00
C ASP A 115 -7.22 10.91 2.57
N LEU A 116 -5.94 10.91 2.16
CA LEU A 116 -5.50 11.31 0.82
C LEU A 116 -6.18 10.51 -0.28
N LEU A 117 -6.34 9.20 -0.08
CA LEU A 117 -6.88 8.31 -1.10
C LEU A 117 -8.39 8.55 -1.30
N HIS A 118 -9.12 8.78 -0.21
CA HIS A 118 -10.53 9.16 -0.29
C HIS A 118 -10.70 10.48 -1.02
N ASN A 119 -9.90 11.50 -0.67
CA ASN A 119 -9.96 12.81 -1.32
C ASN A 119 -9.64 12.71 -2.83
N LEU A 120 -8.63 11.90 -3.19
CA LEU A 120 -8.28 11.64 -4.58
C LEU A 120 -9.41 10.94 -5.33
N GLN A 121 -10.09 9.98 -4.71
CA GLN A 121 -11.27 9.33 -5.29
C GLN A 121 -12.43 10.31 -5.53
N GLN A 122 -12.68 11.24 -4.59
CA GLN A 122 -13.70 12.28 -4.77
C GLN A 122 -13.38 13.17 -5.99
N ILE A 123 -12.11 13.57 -6.15
CA ILE A 123 -11.64 14.34 -7.30
C ILE A 123 -11.85 13.56 -8.60
N ARG A 124 -11.43 12.28 -8.66
CA ARG A 124 -11.65 11.39 -9.82
C ARG A 124 -13.13 11.30 -10.21
N ASN A 125 -14.02 11.14 -9.24
CA ASN A 125 -15.46 11.02 -9.47
C ASN A 125 -16.06 12.31 -10.01
N LYS A 126 -15.73 13.46 -9.40
CA LYS A 126 -16.15 14.78 -9.87
C LYS A 126 -15.63 15.09 -11.27
N TYR A 127 -14.37 14.74 -11.55
CA TYR A 127 -13.77 14.91 -12.88
C TYR A 127 -14.48 14.07 -13.95
N ARG A 128 -14.76 12.79 -13.67
CA ARG A 128 -15.54 11.93 -14.59
C ARG A 128 -16.93 12.51 -14.87
N ARG A 129 -17.60 13.02 -13.83
CA ARG A 129 -18.89 13.69 -13.96
C ARG A 129 -18.80 14.95 -14.83
N LEU A 130 -17.77 15.77 -14.65
CA LEU A 130 -17.53 16.95 -15.48
C LEU A 130 -17.32 16.56 -16.95
N CYS A 131 -16.49 15.56 -17.21
CA CYS A 131 -16.23 15.07 -18.57
C CYS A 131 -17.51 14.56 -19.26
N ALA A 132 -18.36 13.85 -18.51
CA ALA A 132 -19.64 13.36 -19.02
C ALA A 132 -20.61 14.50 -19.38
N LEU A 133 -20.65 15.57 -18.56
CA LEU A 133 -21.51 16.74 -18.81
C LEU A 133 -21.07 17.56 -20.02
N LEU A 134 -19.76 17.68 -20.24
CA LEU A 134 -19.16 18.43 -21.35
C LEU A 134 -18.92 17.57 -22.59
N LYS A 135 -19.19 16.26 -22.53
CA LYS A 135 -18.93 15.27 -23.59
C LYS A 135 -17.47 15.29 -24.10
N VAL A 136 -16.52 15.59 -23.22
CA VAL A 136 -15.09 15.63 -23.54
C VAL A 136 -14.43 14.29 -23.22
N PRO A 137 -13.57 13.76 -24.11
CA PRO A 137 -12.96 12.44 -23.95
C PRO A 137 -11.64 12.49 -23.15
N PHE A 138 -11.43 13.47 -22.28
CA PHE A 138 -10.20 13.57 -21.50
C PHE A 138 -10.15 12.45 -20.46
N LYS A 139 -9.11 11.62 -20.55
CA LYS A 139 -8.86 10.52 -19.62
C LYS A 139 -7.44 10.62 -19.13
N TYR A 140 -7.27 10.54 -17.82
CA TYR A 140 -5.96 10.30 -17.24
C TYR A 140 -5.60 8.83 -17.52
N THR A 141 -4.69 8.62 -18.46
CA THR A 141 -4.15 7.28 -18.74
C THR A 141 -2.88 7.16 -17.93
N GLN A 142 -2.91 6.43 -16.82
CA GLN A 142 -1.68 6.03 -16.17
C GLN A 142 -0.94 5.04 -17.08
N THR A 143 0.35 5.28 -17.29
CA THR A 143 1.28 4.23 -17.71
C THR A 143 1.35 3.23 -16.57
N ASN A 144 0.61 2.14 -16.70
CA ASN A 144 0.56 1.03 -15.75
C ASN A 144 1.87 0.21 -15.79
N ASP A 145 3.02 0.87 -15.89
CA ASP A 145 4.33 0.24 -15.73
C ASP A 145 4.58 0.10 -14.23
N LEU A 146 3.88 -0.87 -13.64
CA LEU A 146 4.15 -1.38 -12.31
C LEU A 146 5.49 -2.13 -12.38
N SER A 147 6.60 -1.40 -12.34
CA SER A 147 7.86 -2.00 -11.89
C SER A 147 7.78 -2.12 -10.38
N PHE A 148 7.47 -3.32 -9.91
CA PHE A 148 7.89 -3.73 -8.56
C PHE A 148 9.40 -3.99 -8.63
#